data_AF-A0A353K0R5-F1
#
_entry.id   AF-A0A353K0R5-F1
#
_cell.length_a   1.000
_cell.length_b   1.000
_cell.length_c   1.000
_cell.angle_alpha   90.00
_cell.angle_beta   90.00
_cell.angle_gamma   90.00
#
_symmetry.space_group_name_H-M   'P 1'
#
loop_
_entity.id
_entity.type
_entity.pdbx_description
1 polymer ?
#
loop_
_entity_poly.entity_id
_entity_poly.type
_entity_poly.pdbx_seq_one_letter_code
_entity_poly.pdbx_strand_id
1 'polypeptide(L)'
;MGWTIIGTWRMALEGIEKSSELLKNGRNSKDAVETAIKMVEDFPYYKSVGYGGLPNEEGEVELDAGFMDGDDLSIGAVAGIKDFKNPISIARKLSEEYTNCCLEGVG
;
A
#
# COMPACT_ATOMS: atom_id res chain seq x y z
N MET A 1 12.30 21.80 -6.59
CA MET A 1 12.03 20.36 -6.74
C MET A 1 10.59 20.19 -7.18
N GLY A 2 10.35 19.40 -8.23
CA GLY A 2 9.00 19.05 -8.67
C GLY A 2 8.57 17.75 -7.99
N TRP A 3 7.26 17.57 -7.82
CA TRP A 3 6.67 16.31 -7.36
C TRP A 3 5.66 15.84 -8.40
N THR A 4 5.44 14.53 -8.46
CA THR A 4 4.40 13.90 -9.27
C THR A 4 3.98 12.63 -8.57
N ILE A 5 2.69 12.37 -8.53
CA ILE A 5 2.12 11.13 -8.04
C ILE A 5 1.14 10.61 -9.08
N ILE A 6 1.21 9.30 -9.34
CA ILE A 6 0.32 8.59 -10.25
C ILE A 6 -0.22 7.36 -9.54
N GLY A 7 -1.45 6.98 -9.86
CA GLY A 7 -2.09 5.78 -9.33
C GLY A 7 -3.01 5.21 -10.39
N THR A 8 -3.29 3.91 -10.27
CA THR A 8 -4.10 3.19 -11.23
C THR A 8 -5.58 3.29 -10.90
N TRP A 9 -6.40 3.48 -11.93
CA TRP A 9 -7.87 3.54 -11.88
C TRP A 9 -8.45 4.76 -11.16
N ARG A 10 -9.77 4.94 -11.31
CA ARG A 10 -10.51 6.04 -10.69
C ARG A 10 -10.46 6.00 -9.16
N MET A 11 -10.45 4.80 -8.58
CA MET A 11 -10.47 4.58 -7.13
C MET A 11 -9.30 5.23 -6.38
N ALA A 12 -8.19 5.48 -7.08
CA ALA A 12 -7.03 6.14 -6.50
C ALA A 12 -7.16 7.67 -6.43
N LEU A 13 -8.18 8.29 -7.04
CA LEU A 13 -8.24 9.75 -7.16
C LEU A 13 -8.22 10.43 -5.79
N GLU A 14 -9.10 10.02 -4.87
CA GLU A 14 -9.23 10.67 -3.57
C GLU A 14 -7.90 10.58 -2.78
N GLY A 15 -7.22 9.43 -2.89
CA GLY A 15 -5.88 9.22 -2.34
C GLY A 15 -4.81 10.09 -2.99
N ILE A 16 -4.85 10.23 -4.32
CA ILE A 16 -3.95 11.08 -5.10
C ILE A 16 -4.13 12.55 -4.75
N GLU A 17 -5.37 13.04 -4.65
CA GLU A 17 -5.66 14.43 -4.29
C GLU A 17 -5.12 14.75 -2.89
N LYS A 18 -5.39 13.88 -1.91
CA LYS A 18 -4.88 14.04 -0.56
C LYS A 18 -3.35 14.05 -0.53
N SER A 19 -2.72 13.16 -1.29
CA SER A 19 -1.27 12.98 -1.30
C SER A 19 -0.55 14.07 -2.10
N SER A 20 -1.20 14.61 -3.12
CA SER A 20 -0.73 15.80 -3.85
C SER A 20 -0.58 17.00 -2.92
N GLU A 21 -1.54 17.21 -2.01
CA GLU A 21 -1.42 18.25 -0.98
C GLU A 21 -0.29 17.96 0.01
N LEU A 22 -0.03 16.70 0.38
CA LEU A 22 1.12 16.35 1.22
C LEU A 22 2.45 16.70 0.53
N LEU A 23 2.60 16.28 -0.73
CA LEU A 23 3.80 16.52 -1.53
C LEU A 23 4.03 18.02 -1.79
N LYS A 24 2.98 18.76 -2.08
CA LYS A 24 3.02 20.23 -2.26
C LYS A 24 3.51 20.94 -0.99
N ASN A 25 3.20 20.41 0.18
CA ASN A 25 3.66 20.92 1.47
C ASN A 25 5.04 20.38 1.91
N GLY A 26 5.79 19.75 1.00
CA GLY A 26 7.15 19.27 1.26
C GLY A 26 7.23 18.01 2.11
N ARG A 27 6.12 17.25 2.26
CA ARG A 27 6.17 15.92 2.89
C ARG A 27 6.87 14.92 1.98
N ASN A 28 7.49 13.90 2.60
CA ASN A 28 8.22 12.89 1.85
C ASN A 28 7.29 12.03 0.98
N SER A 29 7.85 11.49 -0.12
CA SER A 29 7.12 10.66 -1.09
C SER A 29 6.61 9.34 -0.50
N LYS A 30 7.32 8.76 0.47
CA LYS A 30 6.94 7.50 1.14
C LYS A 30 5.61 7.63 1.89
N ASP A 31 5.46 8.69 2.67
CA ASP A 31 4.24 9.02 3.41
C ASP A 31 3.09 9.32 2.45
N ALA A 32 3.37 10.02 1.35
CA ALA A 32 2.37 10.36 0.35
C ALA A 32 1.84 9.11 -0.36
N VAL A 33 2.71 8.21 -0.83
CA VAL A 33 2.27 6.99 -1.52
C VAL A 33 1.55 6.03 -0.57
N GLU A 34 2.03 5.86 0.67
CA GLU A 34 1.34 5.05 1.67
C GLU A 34 -0.04 5.62 1.97
N THR A 35 -0.16 6.95 2.15
CA THR A 35 -1.47 7.60 2.40
C THR A 35 -2.45 7.36 1.24
N ALA A 36 -2.00 7.51 0.00
CA ALA A 36 -2.84 7.30 -1.17
C ALA A 36 -3.39 5.87 -1.23
N ILE A 37 -2.55 4.86 -0.95
CA ILE A 37 -2.92 3.45 -0.99
C ILE A 37 -3.84 3.09 0.17
N LYS A 38 -3.53 3.53 1.40
CA LYS A 38 -4.36 3.25 2.58
C LYS A 38 -5.77 3.78 2.45
N MET A 39 -5.96 4.95 1.82
CA MET A 39 -7.31 5.47 1.58
C MET A 39 -8.17 4.54 0.72
N VAL A 40 -7.55 3.79 -0.19
CA VAL A 40 -8.21 2.77 -1.00
C VAL A 40 -8.42 1.50 -0.18
N GLU A 41 -7.38 1.00 0.50
CA GLU A 41 -7.45 -0.18 1.37
C GLU A 41 -8.48 -0.02 2.50
N ASP A 42 -8.70 1.22 2.97
CA ASP A 42 -9.61 1.52 4.05
C ASP A 42 -11.08 1.57 3.62
N PHE A 43 -11.38 1.66 2.32
CA PHE A 43 -12.72 1.92 1.81
C PHE A 43 -13.51 0.62 1.49
N PRO A 44 -14.51 0.25 2.31
CA PRO A 44 -15.17 -1.07 2.26
C PRO A 44 -15.93 -1.38 0.97
N TYR A 45 -16.22 -0.35 0.17
CA TYR A 45 -16.98 -0.52 -1.07
C TYR A 45 -16.08 -0.79 -2.27
N TYR A 46 -14.76 -0.60 -2.17
CA TYR A 46 -13.83 -1.14 -3.17
C TYR A 46 -13.67 -2.64 -2.98
N LYS A 47 -13.73 -3.37 -4.09
CA LYS A 47 -13.79 -4.85 -4.11
C LYS A 47 -12.49 -5.51 -4.57
N SER A 48 -11.51 -4.71 -4.97
CA SER A 48 -10.23 -5.17 -5.50
C SER A 48 -9.03 -4.91 -4.59
N VAL A 49 -9.18 -4.14 -3.51
CA VAL A 49 -8.05 -3.71 -2.67
C VAL A 49 -8.48 -3.63 -1.21
N GLY A 50 -7.69 -4.23 -0.32
CA GLY A 50 -7.80 -4.08 1.13
C GLY A 50 -9.16 -4.51 1.70
N TYR A 51 -9.68 -3.72 2.64
CA TYR A 51 -10.90 -4.00 3.36
C TYR A 51 -12.12 -4.03 2.44
N GLY A 52 -12.85 -5.14 2.47
CA GLY A 52 -14.01 -5.34 1.59
C GLY A 52 -13.67 -5.93 0.22
N GLY A 53 -12.39 -6.29 0.00
CA GLY A 53 -11.94 -7.07 -1.15
C GLY A 53 -12.70 -8.39 -1.30
N LEU A 54 -12.83 -8.86 -2.54
CA LEU A 54 -13.43 -10.16 -2.82
C LEU A 54 -12.53 -11.28 -2.29
N PRO A 55 -13.12 -12.32 -1.67
CA PRO A 55 -12.35 -13.44 -1.17
C PRO A 55 -11.88 -14.38 -2.28
N ASN A 56 -10.96 -15.28 -1.93
CA ASN A 56 -10.60 -16.45 -2.72
C ASN A 56 -11.74 -17.51 -2.75
N GLU A 57 -11.50 -18.66 -3.38
CA GLU A 57 -12.51 -19.72 -3.54
C GLU A 57 -13.00 -20.32 -2.22
N GLU A 58 -12.17 -20.26 -1.17
CA GLU A 58 -12.50 -20.74 0.19
C GLU A 58 -13.25 -19.68 1.01
N GLY A 59 -13.53 -18.50 0.43
CA GLY A 59 -14.21 -17.41 1.13
C GLY A 59 -13.28 -16.58 2.03
N GLU A 60 -11.97 -16.75 1.91
CA GLU A 60 -10.96 -16.02 2.69
C GLU A 60 -10.47 -14.77 1.95
N VAL A 61 -10.39 -13.63 2.66
CA VAL A 61 -9.77 -12.41 2.11
C VAL A 61 -8.28 -12.47 2.36
N GLU A 62 -7.52 -12.65 1.29
CA GLU A 62 -6.07 -12.67 1.27
C GLU A 62 -5.56 -11.46 0.48
N LEU A 63 -4.55 -10.79 1.03
CA LEU A 63 -4.06 -9.53 0.49
C LEU A 63 -2.56 -9.56 0.20
N ASP A 64 -2.19 -8.88 -0.87
CA ASP A 64 -0.82 -8.72 -1.31
C ASP A 64 -0.46 -7.22 -1.36
N ALA A 65 0.77 -6.87 -1.00
CA ALA A 65 1.30 -5.53 -1.21
C ALA A 65 2.83 -5.54 -1.34
N GLY A 66 3.36 -4.55 -2.06
CA GLY A 66 4.79 -4.32 -2.19
C GLY A 66 5.10 -2.83 -2.06
N PHE A 67 6.24 -2.53 -1.45
CA PHE A 67 6.77 -1.19 -1.27
C PHE A 67 8.25 -1.16 -1.71
N MET A 68 8.67 -0.06 -2.34
CA MET A 68 10.05 0.20 -2.70
C MET A 68 10.38 1.66 -2.44
N ASP A 69 11.50 1.92 -1.79
CA ASP A 69 12.10 3.26 -1.74
C ASP A 69 13.09 3.41 -2.91
N GLY A 70 12.90 4.45 -3.71
CA GLY A 70 13.76 4.73 -4.86
C GLY A 70 15.12 5.33 -4.50
N ASP A 71 15.27 5.88 -3.28
CA ASP A 71 16.51 6.53 -2.85
C ASP A 71 17.60 5.51 -2.47
N ASP A 72 17.21 4.40 -1.82
CA ASP A 72 18.13 3.38 -1.32
C ASP A 72 17.86 1.96 -1.86
N LEU A 73 16.83 1.80 -2.71
CA LEU A 73 16.39 0.53 -3.29
C LEU A 73 15.91 -0.50 -2.27
N SER A 74 15.62 -0.07 -1.03
CA SER A 74 14.98 -0.93 -0.05
C SER A 74 13.59 -1.36 -0.52
N ILE A 75 13.25 -2.62 -0.27
CA ILE A 75 11.98 -3.22 -0.68
C ILE A 75 11.36 -3.96 0.48
N GLY A 76 10.04 -3.98 0.55
CA GLY A 76 9.32 -4.86 1.43
C GLY A 76 8.03 -5.35 0.79
N ALA A 77 7.62 -6.57 1.09
CA ALA A 77 6.47 -7.20 0.46
C ALA A 77 5.77 -8.20 1.38
N VAL A 78 4.47 -8.33 1.16
CA VAL A 78 3.61 -9.35 1.76
C VAL A 78 2.75 -10.00 0.68
N ALA A 79 2.50 -11.30 0.83
CA ALA A 79 1.60 -12.05 -0.03
C ALA A 79 0.69 -12.98 0.80
N GLY A 80 -0.56 -13.12 0.38
CA GLY A 80 -1.50 -14.06 0.99
C GLY A 80 -1.81 -13.80 2.46
N ILE A 81 -1.62 -12.57 2.96
CA ILE A 81 -1.82 -12.26 4.38
C ILE A 81 -3.31 -12.07 4.70
N LYS A 82 -3.70 -12.43 5.92
CA LYS A 82 -5.08 -12.39 6.43
C LYS A 82 -5.18 -11.47 7.64
N ASP A 83 -6.38 -10.99 7.93
CA ASP A 83 -6.71 -10.18 9.12
C ASP A 83 -5.99 -8.81 9.24
N PHE A 84 -5.36 -8.34 8.16
CA PHE A 84 -4.73 -7.02 8.10
C PHE A 84 -5.45 -6.10 7.13
N LYS A 85 -5.91 -4.95 7.64
CA LYS A 85 -6.63 -3.97 6.82
C LYS A 85 -5.75 -3.28 5.78
N ASN A 86 -4.48 -3.03 6.12
CA ASN A 86 -3.55 -2.20 5.35
C ASN A 86 -2.25 -2.96 5.03
N PRO A 87 -2.24 -3.86 4.03
CA PRO A 87 -1.04 -4.63 3.66
C PRO A 87 0.12 -3.72 3.22
N ILE A 88 -0.12 -2.54 2.63
CA ILE A 88 0.96 -1.62 2.24
C ILE A 88 1.79 -1.11 3.42
N SER A 89 1.18 -0.90 4.59
CA SER A 89 1.90 -0.46 5.80
C SER A 89 2.84 -1.57 6.29
N ILE A 90 2.47 -2.84 6.13
CA ILE A 90 3.31 -3.98 6.50
C ILE A 90 4.47 -4.10 5.49
N ALA A 91 4.18 -4.03 4.19
CA ALA A 91 5.19 -4.00 3.14
C ALA A 91 6.20 -2.85 3.33
N ARG A 92 5.74 -1.63 3.65
CA ARG A 92 6.63 -0.50 4.00
C ARG A 92 7.48 -0.80 5.22
N LYS A 93 6.92 -1.43 6.26
CA LYS A 93 7.69 -1.77 7.46
C LYS A 93 8.77 -2.81 7.16
N LEU A 94 8.47 -3.80 6.32
CA LEU A 94 9.42 -4.82 5.90
C LEU A 94 10.58 -4.26 5.05
N SER A 95 10.42 -3.08 4.44
CA SER A 95 11.53 -2.46 3.71
C SER A 95 12.64 -1.92 4.61
N GLU A 96 12.41 -1.84 5.92
CA GLU A 96 13.44 -1.49 6.89
C GLU A 96 14.32 -2.70 7.27
N GLU A 97 13.91 -3.92 6.89
CA GLU A 97 14.62 -5.15 7.21
C GLU A 97 15.71 -5.48 6.18
N TYR A 98 16.88 -5.87 6.66
CA TYR A 98 17.99 -6.27 5.78
C TYR A 98 17.80 -7.66 5.15
N THR A 99 17.08 -8.55 5.84
CA THR A 99 16.74 -9.91 5.40
C THR A 99 15.28 -10.20 5.71
N ASN A 100 14.67 -11.15 5.01
CA ASN A 100 13.25 -11.52 5.19
C ASN A 100 12.30 -10.34 4.93
N CYS A 101 12.66 -9.46 3.98
CA CYS A 101 11.82 -8.33 3.58
C CYS A 101 10.60 -8.73 2.73
N CYS A 102 10.43 -10.01 2.43
CA CYS A 102 9.24 -10.56 1.79
C CYS A 102 8.71 -11.70 2.65
N LEU A 103 7.46 -11.61 3.08
CA LEU A 103 6.77 -12.61 3.90
C LEU A 103 5.50 -13.10 3.21
N GLU A 104 5.09 -14.33 3.50
CA GLU A 104 3.88 -14.94 2.93
C GLU A 104 3.03 -15.62 4.02
N GLY A 105 1.72 -15.48 3.92
CA GLY A 105 0.77 -16.17 4.79
C GLY A 105 0.93 -15.80 6.26
N VAL A 106 1.30 -16.78 7.10
CA VAL A 106 1.34 -16.63 8.58
C VAL A 106 2.66 -16.07 9.12
N GLY A 107 3.69 -15.90 8.26
CA GLY A 107 5.02 -15.44 8.67
C GLY A 107 6.13 -16.25 8.02
#